data_AF-A0ABD3MWN4-F1
#
_entry.id   AF-A0ABD3MWN4-F1
#
_cell.length_a   1.000
_cell.length_b   1.000
_cell.length_c   1.000
_cell.angle_alpha   90.00
_cell.angle_beta   90.00
_cell.angle_gamma   90.00
#
_symmetry.space_group_name_H-M   'P 1'
#
loop_
_entity.id
_entity.type
_entity.pdbx_description
1 polymer ?
#
loop_
_entity_poly.entity_id
_entity_poly.type
_entity_poly.pdbx_seq_one_letter_code
_entity_poly.pdbx_strand_id
1 'polypeptide(L)'
;MSSPVVSIHFFSNNPTTSYDNFGVLWYLVDIDKAPRKSNEADEWKRISEGDLVVFPSLLSGAGELESVRIVGSKTSNILNEEEEVLPLLTAGIEYPEFPSVIVSMAQERGVSLREMYEVPLNAVLESQSPSITLKDIFGDEGSYEEFWKEPPVARRRRPPGGDPWRISLADCVWMKTLDGTTFVHVATESGGDEEL
;
A
#
# COMPACT_ATOMS: atom_id res chain seq x y z
N MET A 1 -18.30 -6.88 14.91
CA MET A 1 -18.00 -6.70 13.47
C MET A 1 -16.49 -6.79 13.36
N SER A 2 -15.97 -7.67 12.49
CA SER A 2 -14.52 -7.76 12.26
C SER A 2 -14.09 -6.49 11.51
N SER A 3 -13.06 -5.79 11.99
CA SER A 3 -12.51 -4.63 11.30
C SER A 3 -12.14 -5.01 9.86
N PRO A 4 -12.37 -4.15 8.86
CA PRO A 4 -12.02 -4.45 7.48
C PRO A 4 -10.50 -4.68 7.40
N VAL A 5 -10.11 -5.93 7.12
CA VAL A 5 -8.71 -6.31 7.02
C VAL A 5 -8.18 -5.80 5.68
N VAL A 6 -7.41 -4.72 5.72
CA VAL A 6 -6.64 -4.22 4.57
C VAL A 6 -5.52 -5.23 4.30
N SER A 7 -5.48 -5.76 3.08
CA SER A 7 -4.41 -6.67 2.65
C SER A 7 -3.26 -5.87 2.04
N ILE A 8 -2.05 -6.41 2.13
CA ILE A 8 -0.83 -5.82 1.60
C ILE A 8 -0.28 -6.76 0.53
N HIS A 9 -0.16 -6.27 -0.70
CA HIS A 9 0.32 -7.05 -1.84
C HIS A 9 1.68 -6.54 -2.29
N PHE A 10 2.70 -7.41 -2.26
CA PHE A 10 4.04 -7.08 -2.74
C PHE A 10 4.23 -7.58 -4.16
N PHE A 11 4.50 -6.66 -5.08
CA PHE A 11 4.81 -6.95 -6.47
C PHE A 11 6.19 -6.43 -6.83
N SER A 12 6.86 -7.14 -7.73
CA SER A 12 8.01 -6.63 -8.46
C SER A 12 7.58 -6.28 -9.88
N ASN A 13 7.99 -5.08 -10.34
CA ASN A 13 7.83 -4.69 -11.73
C ASN A 13 8.85 -5.43 -12.60
N ASN A 14 8.48 -5.68 -13.85
CA ASN A 14 9.45 -6.11 -14.85
C ASN A 14 10.49 -4.98 -15.06
N PRO A 15 11.82 -5.24 -14.96
CA PRO A 15 12.88 -4.22 -14.92
C PRO A 15 13.01 -3.28 -16.14
N THR A 16 12.11 -3.35 -17.12
CA THR A 16 12.13 -2.52 -18.34
C THR A 16 11.36 -1.21 -18.24
N THR A 17 10.65 -0.96 -17.14
CA THR A 17 9.85 0.27 -16.94
C THR A 17 10.63 1.39 -16.24
N SER A 18 10.70 2.57 -16.86
CA SER A 18 11.38 3.77 -16.32
C SER A 18 10.70 4.30 -15.04
N TYR A 19 11.52 4.77 -14.10
CA TYR A 19 11.16 5.23 -12.76
C TYR A 19 10.69 6.71 -12.69
N ASP A 20 10.59 7.42 -13.82
CA ASP A 20 10.32 8.87 -13.85
C ASP A 20 8.84 9.26 -13.65
N ASN A 21 7.97 8.32 -13.27
CA ASN A 21 6.51 8.46 -13.33
C ASN A 21 5.82 8.76 -11.98
N PHE A 22 6.55 9.30 -11.00
CA PHE A 22 5.95 9.68 -9.71
C PHE A 22 4.89 10.78 -9.83
N GLY A 23 4.96 11.60 -10.89
CA GLY A 23 4.03 12.69 -11.15
C GLY A 23 2.78 12.32 -11.94
N VAL A 24 2.57 11.03 -12.25
CA VAL A 24 1.40 10.53 -12.99
C VAL A 24 0.50 9.63 -12.14
N LEU A 25 -0.79 9.51 -12.49
CA LEU A 25 -1.70 8.55 -11.84
C LEU A 25 -1.43 7.15 -12.40
N TRP A 26 -1.37 6.16 -11.51
CA TRP A 26 -1.09 4.78 -11.88
C TRP A 26 -2.39 3.99 -11.91
N TYR A 27 -2.58 3.17 -12.93
CA TYR A 27 -3.69 2.23 -13.03
C TYR A 27 -3.16 0.81 -13.11
N LEU A 28 -3.68 -0.05 -12.24
CA LEU A 28 -3.54 -1.48 -12.38
C LEU A 28 -4.63 -1.98 -13.34
N VAL A 29 -4.21 -2.62 -14.42
CA VAL A 29 -5.07 -3.20 -15.46
C VAL A 29 -4.98 -4.72 -15.43
N ASP A 30 -5.79 -5.42 -16.23
CA ASP A 30 -5.89 -6.89 -16.21
C ASP A 30 -6.19 -7.46 -14.80
N ILE A 31 -6.98 -6.74 -14.00
CA ILE A 31 -7.16 -7.01 -12.56
C ILE A 31 -7.84 -8.34 -12.23
N ASP A 32 -8.41 -9.01 -13.24
CA ASP A 32 -9.00 -10.34 -13.13
C ASP A 32 -8.02 -11.47 -13.46
N LYS A 33 -6.82 -11.14 -13.94
CA LYS A 33 -5.76 -12.10 -14.22
C LYS A 33 -4.82 -12.19 -13.03
N ALA A 34 -4.43 -13.41 -12.67
CA ALA A 34 -3.43 -13.62 -11.63
C ALA A 34 -2.05 -13.10 -12.08
N PRO A 35 -1.26 -12.53 -11.15
CA PRO A 35 0.13 -12.16 -11.41
C PRO A 35 1.01 -13.39 -11.61
N ARG A 36 2.22 -13.18 -12.12
CA ARG A 36 3.25 -14.23 -12.24
C ARG A 36 3.78 -14.57 -10.84
N LYS A 37 3.97 -15.85 -10.55
CA LYS A 37 4.43 -16.30 -9.22
C LYS A 37 5.96 -16.30 -9.13
N SER A 38 6.53 -15.76 -8.04
CA SER A 38 7.98 -15.64 -7.82
C SER A 38 8.68 -16.93 -7.37
N ASN A 39 7.93 -17.96 -6.94
CA ASN A 39 8.32 -19.29 -6.41
C ASN A 39 7.90 -19.59 -4.93
N GLU A 40 7.08 -18.76 -4.28
CA GLU A 40 6.77 -18.92 -2.84
C GLU A 40 5.61 -19.87 -2.47
N ALA A 41 5.58 -20.33 -1.22
CA ALA A 41 4.55 -21.21 -0.64
C ALA A 41 3.21 -20.52 -0.37
N ASP A 42 3.19 -19.17 -0.35
CA ASP A 42 2.01 -18.39 -0.02
C ASP A 42 0.90 -18.51 -1.08
N GLU A 43 -0.31 -18.16 -0.66
CA GLU A 43 -1.49 -18.06 -1.51
C GLU A 43 -1.71 -16.61 -1.94
N TRP A 44 -1.77 -16.38 -3.25
CA TRP A 44 -2.13 -15.07 -3.80
C TRP A 44 -3.61 -14.78 -3.51
N LYS A 45 -3.89 -13.61 -2.93
CA LYS A 45 -5.25 -13.12 -2.73
C LYS A 45 -5.58 -12.04 -3.75
N ARG A 46 -6.84 -12.00 -4.19
CA ARG A 46 -7.34 -10.94 -5.09
C ARG A 46 -7.22 -9.57 -4.41
N ILE A 47 -6.85 -8.56 -5.19
CA ILE A 47 -6.76 -7.17 -4.74
C ILE A 47 -8.16 -6.58 -4.58
N SER A 48 -8.38 -5.88 -3.47
CA SER A 48 -9.65 -5.21 -3.13
C SER A 48 -9.46 -3.71 -2.93
N GLU A 49 -10.56 -2.95 -3.00
CA GLU A 49 -10.54 -1.51 -2.75
C GLU A 49 -10.12 -1.20 -1.31
N GLY A 50 -9.12 -0.32 -1.18
CA GLY A 50 -8.49 0.08 0.07
C GLY A 50 -7.25 -0.73 0.43
N ASP A 51 -6.94 -1.83 -0.28
CA ASP A 51 -5.71 -2.61 -0.08
C ASP A 51 -4.46 -1.74 -0.31
N LEU A 52 -3.34 -2.19 0.29
CA LEU A 52 -2.02 -1.66 0.00
C LEU A 52 -1.36 -2.49 -1.09
N VAL A 53 -0.79 -1.82 -2.07
CA VAL A 53 0.08 -2.42 -3.09
C VAL A 53 1.46 -1.80 -2.95
N VAL A 54 2.48 -2.64 -2.79
CA VAL A 54 3.85 -2.24 -2.56
C VAL A 54 4.71 -2.71 -3.71
N PHE A 55 5.48 -1.79 -4.30
CA PHE A 55 6.48 -2.10 -5.33
C PHE A 55 7.87 -1.73 -4.80
N PRO A 56 8.55 -2.61 -4.04
CA PRO A 56 9.85 -2.29 -3.43
C PRO A 56 10.91 -1.85 -4.44
N SER A 57 10.83 -2.33 -5.68
CA SER A 57 11.70 -1.93 -6.78
C SER A 57 11.63 -0.43 -7.12
N LEU A 58 10.59 0.28 -6.69
CA LEU A 58 10.42 1.71 -6.95
C LEU A 58 11.07 2.62 -5.92
N LEU A 59 11.64 2.09 -4.83
CA LEU A 59 12.31 2.91 -3.83
C LEU A 59 13.52 3.61 -4.47
N SER A 60 13.42 4.92 -4.64
CA SER A 60 14.54 5.78 -5.05
C SER A 60 15.36 6.25 -3.85
N GLY A 61 14.80 6.09 -2.65
CA GLY A 61 15.33 6.63 -1.39
C GLY A 61 14.73 7.99 -1.02
N ALA A 62 13.63 8.41 -1.66
CA ALA A 62 12.96 9.66 -1.33
C ALA A 62 12.18 9.57 0.00
N GLY A 63 11.73 8.38 0.38
CA GLY A 63 11.08 8.13 1.67
C GLY A 63 10.49 6.73 1.76
N GLU A 64 10.16 6.32 2.99
CA GLU A 64 9.80 4.94 3.36
C GLU A 64 8.45 4.48 2.80
N LEU A 65 7.60 5.42 2.37
CA LEU A 65 6.29 5.15 1.78
C LEU A 65 6.24 5.39 0.27
N GLU A 66 7.36 5.75 -0.35
CA GLU A 66 7.46 6.04 -1.79
C GLU A 66 7.00 4.86 -2.67
N SER A 67 7.22 3.63 -2.22
CA SER A 67 6.84 2.39 -2.91
C SER A 67 5.38 1.98 -2.71
N VAL A 68 4.67 2.66 -1.81
CA VAL A 68 3.35 2.24 -1.31
C VAL A 68 2.25 2.95 -2.08
N ARG A 69 1.26 2.17 -2.50
CA ARG A 69 0.05 2.67 -3.15
C ARG A 69 -1.18 2.15 -2.41
N ILE A 70 -2.20 3.00 -2.32
CA ILE A 70 -3.53 2.62 -1.83
C ILE A 70 -4.43 2.37 -3.04
N VAL A 71 -5.09 1.23 -3.06
CA VAL A 71 -6.03 0.85 -4.12
C VAL A 71 -7.31 1.68 -3.98
N GLY A 72 -7.59 2.53 -4.95
CA GLY A 72 -8.85 3.26 -5.03
C GLY A 72 -9.97 2.44 -5.68
N SER A 73 -11.15 3.03 -5.77
CA SER A 73 -12.33 2.33 -6.30
C SER A 73 -12.21 1.98 -7.77
N LYS A 74 -12.71 0.80 -8.12
CA LYS A 74 -12.69 0.27 -9.48
C LYS A 74 -13.41 1.22 -10.44
N THR A 75 -12.82 1.44 -11.62
CA THR A 75 -13.39 2.31 -12.66
C THR A 75 -13.20 1.69 -14.03
N SER A 76 -14.12 1.97 -14.96
CA SER A 76 -14.18 1.35 -16.30
C SER A 76 -14.01 2.36 -17.43
N ASN A 77 -13.52 3.57 -17.14
CA ASN A 77 -13.56 4.68 -18.10
C ASN A 77 -12.25 5.46 -18.16
N ILE A 78 -11.18 4.77 -18.52
CA ILE A 78 -9.91 5.41 -18.88
C ILE A 78 -9.64 5.11 -20.34
N LEU A 79 -9.65 6.17 -21.16
CA LEU A 79 -9.10 6.18 -22.53
C LEU A 79 -9.81 5.28 -23.57
N ASN A 80 -11.15 5.19 -23.53
CA ASN A 80 -11.98 4.53 -24.55
C ASN A 80 -11.86 2.99 -24.64
N GLU A 81 -11.35 2.34 -23.60
CA GLU A 81 -11.40 0.89 -23.46
C GLU A 81 -12.41 0.54 -22.36
N GLU A 82 -13.34 -0.38 -22.63
CA GLU A 82 -14.27 -0.93 -21.63
C GLU A 82 -13.55 -1.94 -20.71
N GLU A 83 -12.37 -1.57 -20.21
CA GLU A 83 -11.59 -2.37 -19.27
C GLU A 83 -11.80 -1.85 -17.85
N GLU A 84 -12.06 -2.78 -16.91
CA GLU A 84 -12.07 -2.46 -15.49
C GLU A 84 -10.64 -2.33 -14.95
N VAL A 85 -10.36 -1.21 -14.28
CA VAL A 85 -9.03 -0.93 -13.71
C VAL A 85 -9.12 -0.45 -12.27
N LEU A 86 -8.01 -0.56 -11.55
CA LEU A 86 -7.86 -0.06 -10.18
C LEU A 86 -6.87 1.11 -10.15
N PRO A 87 -7.29 2.33 -9.75
CA PRO A 87 -6.36 3.42 -9.50
C PRO A 87 -5.46 3.10 -8.32
N LEU A 88 -4.16 3.29 -8.50
CA LEU A 88 -3.14 3.15 -7.46
C LEU A 88 -2.74 4.55 -7.00
N LEU A 89 -3.26 4.94 -5.84
CA LEU A 89 -3.09 6.28 -5.26
C LEU A 89 -1.83 6.29 -4.38
N THR A 90 -1.09 7.40 -4.36
CA THR A 90 0.05 7.53 -3.44
C THR A 90 -0.40 7.45 -1.98
N ALA A 91 0.36 6.73 -1.16
CA ALA A 91 0.18 6.70 0.29
C ALA A 91 1.00 7.79 1.01
N GLY A 92 1.78 8.60 0.29
CA GLY A 92 2.77 9.53 0.85
C GLY A 92 4.19 9.21 0.36
N ILE A 93 5.18 9.94 0.88
CA ILE A 93 6.61 9.68 0.61
C ILE A 93 7.33 9.44 1.94
N GLU A 94 7.38 10.47 2.79
CA GLU A 94 8.06 10.41 4.10
C GLU A 94 7.10 9.98 5.23
N TYR A 95 5.83 10.36 5.13
CA TYR A 95 4.77 10.04 6.09
C TYR A 95 3.45 9.79 5.34
N PRO A 96 2.47 9.11 5.97
CA PRO A 96 1.24 8.79 5.28
C PRO A 96 0.42 10.03 4.93
N GLU A 97 -0.06 10.11 3.70
CA GLU A 97 -1.05 11.08 3.24
C GLU A 97 -2.23 10.34 2.63
N PHE A 98 -3.45 10.60 3.11
CA PHE A 98 -4.62 9.84 2.68
C PHE A 98 -5.36 10.54 1.53
N PRO A 99 -5.54 9.89 0.37
CA PRO A 99 -6.37 10.42 -0.70
C PRO A 99 -7.81 10.61 -0.22
N SER A 100 -8.47 11.68 -0.65
CA SER A 100 -9.84 12.00 -0.20
C SER A 100 -10.85 10.86 -0.41
N VAL A 101 -10.69 10.08 -1.48
CA VAL A 101 -11.54 8.91 -1.75
C VAL A 101 -11.39 7.82 -0.68
N ILE A 102 -10.20 7.65 -0.13
CA ILE A 102 -9.93 6.69 0.96
C ILE A 102 -10.55 7.20 2.26
N VAL A 103 -10.51 8.51 2.50
CA VAL A 103 -11.21 9.14 3.64
C VAL A 103 -12.71 8.91 3.53
N SER A 104 -13.32 9.17 2.37
CA SER A 104 -14.74 8.88 2.11
C SER A 104 -15.08 7.41 2.32
N MET A 105 -14.24 6.50 1.81
CA MET A 105 -14.42 5.06 1.99
C MET A 105 -14.42 4.64 3.47
N ALA A 106 -13.50 5.17 4.28
CA ALA A 106 -13.46 4.91 5.72
C ALA A 106 -14.73 5.41 6.42
N GLN A 107 -15.19 6.62 6.06
CA GLN A 107 -16.44 7.19 6.58
C GLN A 107 -17.67 6.35 6.21
N GLU A 108 -17.77 5.89 4.96
CA GLU A 108 -18.86 5.03 4.48
C GLU A 108 -18.87 3.66 5.19
N ARG A 109 -17.68 3.12 5.49
CA ARG A 109 -17.51 1.89 6.25
C ARG A 109 -17.71 2.05 7.76
N GLY A 110 -17.83 3.29 8.26
CA GLY A 110 -17.99 3.59 9.68
C GLY A 110 -16.77 3.25 10.53
N VAL A 111 -15.56 3.32 9.94
CA VAL A 111 -14.28 3.02 10.61
C VAL A 111 -13.32 4.19 10.47
N SER A 112 -12.38 4.33 11.40
CA SER A 112 -11.32 5.34 11.31
C SER A 112 -10.20 4.91 10.37
N LEU A 113 -9.45 5.88 9.84
CA LEU A 113 -8.25 5.60 9.04
C LEU A 113 -7.19 4.85 9.86
N ARG A 114 -7.10 5.13 11.17
CA ARG A 114 -6.21 4.41 12.09
C ARG A 114 -6.54 2.93 12.13
N GLU A 115 -7.80 2.59 12.36
CA GLU A 115 -8.26 1.19 12.39
C GLU A 115 -8.01 0.46 11.07
N MET A 116 -8.09 1.17 9.94
CA MET A 116 -7.82 0.59 8.63
C MET A 116 -6.33 0.44 8.32
N TYR A 117 -5.50 1.41 8.69
CA TYR A 117 -4.16 1.57 8.10
C TYR A 117 -3.00 1.57 9.09
N GLU A 118 -3.21 1.70 10.40
CA GLU A 118 -2.10 1.67 11.38
C GLU A 118 -1.30 0.38 11.28
N VAL A 119 -1.96 -0.77 11.42
CA VAL A 119 -1.29 -2.07 11.40
C VAL A 119 -0.72 -2.40 10.01
N PRO A 120 -1.45 -2.21 8.89
CA PRO A 120 -0.89 -2.45 7.57
C PRO A 120 0.30 -1.57 7.21
N LEU A 121 0.30 -0.29 7.58
CA LEU A 121 1.43 0.60 7.31
C LEU A 121 2.66 0.21 8.14
N ASN A 122 2.49 -0.13 9.41
CA ASN A 122 3.59 -0.67 10.22
C ASN A 122 4.14 -1.96 9.62
N ALA A 123 3.27 -2.88 9.21
CA ALA A 123 3.68 -4.12 8.52
C ALA A 123 4.51 -3.86 7.25
N VAL A 124 4.17 -2.82 6.48
CA VAL A 124 4.98 -2.41 5.32
C VAL A 124 6.34 -1.86 5.75
N LEU A 125 6.38 -0.95 6.72
CA LEU A 125 7.62 -0.33 7.20
C LEU A 125 8.58 -1.33 7.86
N GLU A 126 8.06 -2.25 8.68
CA GLU A 126 8.83 -3.32 9.32
C GLU A 126 9.37 -4.34 8.30
N SER A 127 8.72 -4.47 7.14
CA SER A 127 9.20 -5.33 6.06
C SER A 127 10.36 -4.75 5.26
N GLN A 128 10.61 -3.44 5.41
CA GLN A 128 11.68 -2.71 4.74
C GLN A 128 12.94 -2.64 5.62
N SER A 129 14.07 -2.25 5.04
CA SER A 129 15.34 -2.08 5.76
C SER A 129 15.78 -0.61 5.69
N PRO A 130 15.92 0.09 6.82
CA PRO A 130 15.77 -0.40 8.21
C PRO A 130 14.32 -0.71 8.58
N SER A 131 14.13 -1.72 9.44
CA SER A 131 12.81 -2.04 10.00
C SER A 131 12.41 -0.96 11.00
N ILE A 132 11.39 -0.19 10.66
CA ILE A 132 10.85 0.90 11.49
C ILE A 132 9.34 0.82 11.57
N THR A 133 8.74 1.59 12.47
CA THR A 133 7.30 1.77 12.62
C THR A 133 6.89 3.21 12.27
N LEU A 134 5.58 3.45 12.13
CA LEU A 134 5.05 4.81 12.01
C LEU A 134 5.46 5.67 13.22
N LYS A 135 5.53 5.11 14.43
CA LYS A 135 5.96 5.86 15.62
C LYS A 135 7.39 6.38 15.48
N ASP A 136 8.27 5.61 14.85
CA ASP A 136 9.65 6.01 14.59
C ASP A 136 9.73 7.16 13.58
N ILE A 137 8.83 7.20 12.59
CA ILE A 137 8.72 8.31 11.62
C ILE A 137 8.32 9.62 12.32
N PHE A 138 7.38 9.56 13.25
CA PHE A 138 6.91 10.76 13.98
C PHE A 138 7.80 11.15 15.16
N GLY A 139 8.63 10.23 15.67
CA GLY A 139 9.64 10.48 16.70
C GLY A 139 9.12 10.59 18.14
N ASP A 140 7.86 10.96 18.35
CA ASP A 140 7.23 11.01 19.68
C ASP A 140 5.73 10.65 19.67
N GLU A 141 5.23 10.20 20.82
CA GLU A 141 3.83 9.76 20.98
C GLU A 141 2.82 10.90 20.78
N GLY A 142 3.19 12.15 21.10
CA GLY A 142 2.32 13.30 20.93
C GLY A 142 2.03 13.57 19.46
N SER A 143 3.09 13.67 18.65
CA SER A 143 3.00 13.84 17.20
C SER A 143 2.28 12.67 16.52
N TYR A 144 2.54 11.44 16.98
CA TYR A 144 1.86 10.24 16.49
C TYR A 144 0.35 10.26 16.74
N GLU A 145 -0.07 10.63 17.94
CA GLU A 145 -1.49 10.70 18.31
C GLU A 145 -2.18 11.93 17.69
N GLU A 146 -1.47 13.04 17.48
CA GLU A 146 -1.98 14.20 16.73
C GLU A 146 -2.24 13.84 15.27
N PHE A 147 -1.31 13.14 14.62
CA PHE A 147 -1.49 12.63 13.26
C PHE A 147 -2.77 11.80 13.13
N TRP A 148 -3.05 10.88 14.06
CA TRP A 148 -4.26 10.07 13.96
C TRP A 148 -5.55 10.81 14.30
N LYS A 149 -5.48 11.92 15.03
CA LYS A 149 -6.65 12.80 15.28
C LYS A 149 -7.02 13.61 14.04
N GLU A 150 -6.02 14.09 13.30
CA GLU A 150 -6.22 14.85 12.07
C GLU A 150 -5.27 14.35 10.96
N PRO A 151 -5.55 13.16 10.37
CA PRO A 151 -4.67 12.61 9.35
C PRO A 151 -4.62 13.53 8.13
N PRO A 152 -3.42 13.83 7.59
CA PRO A 152 -3.28 14.69 6.44
C PRO A 152 -3.99 14.07 5.24
N VAL A 153 -4.95 14.82 4.70
CA VAL A 153 -5.62 14.47 3.46
C VAL A 153 -4.79 15.02 2.31
N ALA A 154 -4.37 14.13 1.40
CA ALA A 154 -3.62 14.50 0.22
C ALA A 154 -4.40 15.56 -0.57
N ARG A 155 -3.97 16.82 -0.48
CA ARG A 155 -4.55 17.90 -1.27
C ARG A 155 -4.26 17.56 -2.72
N ARG A 156 -5.28 17.56 -3.58
CA ARG A 156 -5.10 17.37 -5.03
C ARG A 156 -3.98 18.30 -5.52
N ARG A 157 -2.76 17.78 -5.64
CA ARG A 157 -1.80 18.30 -6.61
C ARG A 157 -2.51 18.14 -7.95
N ARG A 158 -2.41 19.14 -8.83
CA ARG A 158 -3.12 19.20 -10.12
C ARG A 158 -3.27 17.81 -10.74
N PRO A 159 -4.38 17.49 -11.44
CA PRO A 159 -4.51 16.20 -12.10
C PRO A 159 -3.19 15.93 -12.81
N PRO A 160 -2.54 14.80 -12.50
CA PRO A 160 -1.20 14.51 -12.96
C PRO A 160 -1.12 14.85 -14.46
N GLY A 161 -0.16 15.72 -14.83
CA GLY A 161 0.02 16.04 -16.24
C GLY A 161 0.56 14.82 -16.96
N GLY A 162 0.00 14.48 -18.12
CA GLY A 162 0.44 13.35 -18.93
C GLY A 162 -0.53 12.16 -18.92
N ASP A 163 -0.24 11.18 -19.78
CA ASP A 163 -1.02 9.95 -19.84
C ASP A 163 -0.79 9.13 -18.57
N PRO A 164 -1.85 8.50 -18.01
CA PRO A 164 -1.71 7.71 -16.81
C PRO A 164 -0.81 6.51 -17.06
N TRP A 165 -0.03 6.15 -16.05
CA TRP A 165 0.86 4.99 -16.11
C TRP A 165 0.07 3.71 -15.89
N ARG A 166 0.09 2.80 -16.87
CA ARG A 166 -0.64 1.52 -16.79
C ARG A 166 0.32 0.39 -16.42
N ILE A 167 -0.06 -0.41 -15.44
CA ILE A 167 0.64 -1.61 -15.02
C ILE A 167 -0.32 -2.78 -15.16
N SER A 168 0.01 -3.76 -15.99
CA SER A 168 -0.78 -4.99 -16.08
C SER A 168 -0.46 -5.89 -14.88
N LEU A 169 -1.49 -6.28 -14.13
CA LEU A 169 -1.33 -7.24 -13.04
C LEU A 169 -0.76 -8.57 -13.55
N ALA A 170 -1.12 -8.98 -14.77
CA ALA A 170 -0.62 -10.22 -15.39
C ALA A 170 0.88 -10.17 -15.72
N ASP A 171 1.47 -8.97 -15.79
CA ASP A 171 2.90 -8.77 -16.01
C ASP A 171 3.69 -8.55 -14.72
N CYS A 172 3.02 -8.32 -13.60
CA CYS A 172 3.66 -8.23 -12.29
C CYS A 172 4.17 -9.60 -11.84
N VAL A 173 5.30 -9.60 -11.14
CA VAL A 173 5.76 -10.76 -10.37
C VAL A 173 5.28 -10.59 -8.93
N TRP A 174 4.33 -11.42 -8.52
CA TRP A 174 3.85 -11.49 -7.14
C TRP A 174 4.90 -12.15 -6.24
N MET A 175 5.20 -11.44 -5.16
CA MET A 175 6.13 -11.86 -4.13
C MET A 175 5.37 -12.53 -2.99
N LYS A 176 4.50 -11.77 -2.32
CA LYS A 176 3.69 -12.24 -1.18
C LYS A 176 2.44 -11.37 -0.97
N THR A 177 1.47 -11.91 -0.26
CA THR A 177 0.32 -11.15 0.28
C THR A 177 0.27 -11.30 1.78
N LEU A 178 0.14 -10.19 2.49
CA LEU A 178 0.02 -10.16 3.94
C LEU A 178 -1.35 -9.66 4.34
N ASP A 179 -1.86 -10.23 5.40
CA ASP A 179 -3.04 -9.70 6.08
C ASP A 179 -2.50 -8.62 7.01
N GLY A 180 -3.22 -7.52 7.23
CA GLY A 180 -2.74 -6.40 8.03
C GLY A 180 -2.19 -6.76 9.42
N THR A 181 -2.41 -7.98 9.91
CA THR A 181 -1.96 -8.52 11.21
C THR A 181 -0.71 -9.42 11.16
N THR A 182 -0.21 -9.82 9.98
CA THR A 182 0.74 -10.95 9.85
C THR A 182 2.14 -10.70 10.46
N PHE A 183 2.56 -9.46 10.72
CA PHE A 183 3.84 -9.17 11.38
C PHE A 183 3.79 -9.08 12.91
N VAL A 184 2.62 -8.89 13.51
CA VAL A 184 2.49 -8.76 14.98
C VAL A 184 2.90 -10.04 15.71
N HIS A 185 2.86 -11.20 15.03
CA HIS A 185 3.19 -12.50 15.60
C HIS A 185 4.65 -12.96 15.43
N VAL A 186 5.45 -12.36 14.55
CA VAL A 186 6.83 -12.83 14.30
C VAL A 186 7.83 -12.18 15.27
N ALA A 187 7.49 -11.03 15.87
CA ALA A 187 8.38 -10.29 16.77
C ALA A 187 8.34 -10.76 18.25
N THR A 188 7.49 -11.72 18.64
CA THR A 188 7.29 -12.09 20.05
C THR A 188 7.86 -13.45 20.48
N GLU A 189 8.52 -14.21 19.61
CA GLU A 189 9.14 -15.50 19.99
C GLU A 189 10.65 -15.50 19.79
N SER A 190 11.36 -14.72 20.62
CA SER A 190 12.78 -14.95 20.91
C SER A 190 13.19 -14.31 22.25
N GLY A 191 12.45 -14.63 23.31
CA GLY A 191 12.87 -14.46 24.71
C GLY A 191 13.05 -15.84 25.32
N GLY A 192 14.27 -16.18 25.67
CA GLY A 192 14.68 -17.54 26.00
C GLY A 192 14.15 -18.10 27.32
N ASP A 193 14.37 -19.40 27.48
CA ASP A 193 14.49 -20.02 28.78
C ASP A 193 15.71 -20.95 28.79
N GLU A 194 16.41 -20.84 29.91
CA GLU A 194 17.65 -21.49 30.30
C GLU A 194 17.48 -23.01 30.42
N GLU A 195 18.51 -23.78 30.05
CA GLU A 195 18.80 -25.03 30.76
C GLU A 195 20.21 -24.95 31.35
N LEU A 196 20.24 -25.00 32.69
CA LEU A 196 21.39 -25.29 33.54
C LEU A 196 21.85 -26.74 33.36
#